data_AF-A0AAV6Z1J8-F1
#
_entry.id   AF-A0AAV6Z1J8-F1
#
_cell.length_a   1.000
_cell.length_b   1.000
_cell.length_c   1.000
_cell.angle_alpha   90.00
_cell.angle_beta   90.00
_cell.angle_gamma   90.00
#
_symmetry.space_group_name_H-M   'P 1'
#
loop_
_entity.id
_entity.type
_entity.pdbx_description
1 polymer ?
#
loop_
_entity_poly.entity_id
_entity_poly.type
_entity_poly.pdbx_seq_one_letter_code
_entity_poly.pdbx_strand_id
1 'polypeptide(L)'
;MSCVRALPPNISCPGGDGVWINVSITDDVRICQEQRDGCNSTGEQVSLCPENSLCAPGGPGYTQCICAPGFKGYKCMREGSFPTLLFFGVLASVTLSLSILLWCTQRKKVKSQ
;
A
#
# COMPACT_ATOMS: atom_id res chain seq x y z
N MET A 1 2.70 18.48 10.65
CA MET A 1 1.80 18.91 9.57
C MET A 1 0.39 18.56 10.02
N SER A 2 -0.30 19.53 10.62
CA SER A 2 -1.58 19.34 11.28
C SER A 2 -2.71 19.14 10.26
N CYS A 3 -3.48 18.05 10.36
CA CYS A 3 -4.62 17.82 9.48
C CYS A 3 -5.87 18.46 10.09
N VAL A 4 -6.43 19.46 9.41
CA VAL A 4 -7.65 20.17 9.82
C VAL A 4 -8.72 19.97 8.76
N ARG A 5 -9.95 19.66 9.17
CA ARG A 5 -11.08 19.48 8.25
C ARG A 5 -12.30 20.25 8.73
N ALA A 6 -12.84 21.08 7.84
CA ALA A 6 -14.09 21.81 8.04
C ALA A 6 -15.24 21.05 7.35
N LEU A 7 -16.36 20.90 8.03
CA LEU A 7 -17.58 20.25 7.56
C LEU A 7 -18.81 21.08 7.99
N PRO A 8 -19.97 20.93 7.32
CA PRO A 8 -21.24 21.44 7.83
C PRO A 8 -21.53 21.01 9.28
N PRO A 9 -22.27 21.83 10.07
CA PRO A 9 -22.46 21.59 11.52
C PRO A 9 -23.23 20.30 11.82
N ASN A 10 -24.14 19.87 10.94
CA ASN A 10 -24.99 18.70 11.14
C ASN A 10 -24.32 17.37 10.76
N ILE A 11 -23.09 17.37 10.25
CA ILE A 11 -22.41 16.12 9.87
C ILE A 11 -21.24 15.84 10.82
N SER A 12 -21.15 14.62 11.34
CA SER A 12 -20.07 14.21 12.25
C SER A 12 -18.72 14.21 11.54
N CYS A 13 -17.65 14.31 12.33
CA CYS A 13 -16.30 14.18 11.78
C CYS A 13 -16.12 12.82 11.09
N PRO A 14 -15.33 12.72 10.00
CA PRO A 14 -15.03 11.44 9.36
C PRO A 14 -14.42 10.47 10.38
N GLY A 15 -14.91 9.22 10.41
CA GLY A 15 -14.49 8.23 11.40
C GLY A 15 -15.08 8.44 12.80
N GLY A 16 -15.98 9.41 12.98
CA GLY A 16 -16.60 9.77 14.26
C GLY A 16 -15.81 10.84 15.02
N ASP A 17 -16.45 11.52 15.96
CA ASP A 17 -15.81 12.63 16.68
C ASP A 17 -14.68 12.15 17.63
N GLY A 18 -14.76 10.89 18.10
CA GLY A 18 -13.77 10.31 19.03
C GLY A 18 -12.39 9.98 18.45
N VAL A 19 -12.24 10.04 17.11
CA VAL A 19 -10.95 9.80 16.43
C VAL A 19 -10.17 11.09 16.16
N TRP A 20 -10.69 12.23 16.63
CA TRP A 20 -10.06 13.54 16.55
C TRP A 20 -9.66 14.02 17.95
N ILE A 21 -8.59 14.81 18.04
CA ILE A 21 -8.12 15.35 19.32
C ILE A 21 -9.03 16.51 19.74
N ASN A 22 -9.43 17.34 18.79
CA ASN A 22 -10.31 18.48 19.05
C ASN A 22 -11.40 18.59 17.98
N VAL A 23 -12.64 18.72 18.43
CA VAL A 23 -13.82 18.95 17.57
C VAL A 23 -14.53 20.18 18.09
N SER A 24 -14.57 21.23 17.28
CA SER A 24 -15.35 22.43 17.57
C SER A 24 -16.53 22.55 16.62
N ILE A 25 -17.66 23.00 17.14
CA ILE A 25 -18.87 23.23 16.36
C ILE A 25 -19.23 24.71 16.56
N THR A 26 -19.17 25.46 15.47
CA THR A 26 -19.69 26.83 15.34
C THR A 26 -20.98 26.77 14.53
N ASP A 27 -21.85 27.78 14.64
CA ASP A 27 -23.18 27.81 13.98
C ASP A 27 -23.14 27.47 12.48
N ASP A 28 -22.06 27.85 11.78
CA ASP A 28 -21.90 27.61 10.35
C ASP A 28 -21.02 26.40 9.99
N VAL A 29 -20.20 25.91 10.92
CA VAL A 29 -19.14 24.95 10.60
C VAL A 29 -18.71 24.10 11.78
N ARG A 30 -18.53 22.81 11.54
CA ARG A 30 -17.82 21.88 12.42
C ARG A 30 -16.37 21.75 11.95
N ILE A 31 -15.42 21.93 12.87
CA ILE A 31 -13.98 21.82 12.60
C ILE A 31 -13.45 20.62 13.38
N CYS A 32 -12.88 19.66 12.65
CA CYS A 32 -12.20 18.49 13.19
C CYS A 32 -10.68 18.73 13.06
N GLN A 33 -10.00 18.80 14.20
CA GLN A 33 -8.60 19.21 14.27
C GLN A 33 -7.77 18.10 14.90
N GLU A 34 -6.66 17.79 14.23
CA GLU A 34 -5.70 16.75 14.58
C GLU A 34 -6.34 15.37 14.73
N GLN A 35 -6.03 14.49 13.80
CA GLN A 35 -6.49 13.12 13.91
C GLN A 35 -5.70 12.41 15.03
N ARG A 36 -6.39 11.72 15.94
CA ARG A 36 -5.75 10.90 16.95
C ARG A 36 -5.02 9.75 16.26
N ASP A 37 -3.76 9.54 16.65
CA ASP A 37 -2.96 8.42 16.18
C ASP A 37 -3.43 7.12 16.87
N GLY A 38 -4.01 6.21 16.09
CA GLY A 38 -4.44 4.91 16.59
C GLY A 38 -3.27 4.01 17.03
N CYS A 39 -2.05 4.28 16.57
CA CYS A 39 -0.86 3.52 16.93
C CYS A 39 -0.33 3.83 18.34
N ASN A 40 -0.76 4.94 18.95
CA ASN A 40 -0.32 5.38 20.29
C ASN A 40 -1.22 4.83 21.42
N SER A 41 -2.14 3.89 21.11
CA SER A 41 -2.98 3.25 22.12
C SER A 41 -2.23 2.10 22.79
N THR A 42 -2.04 2.22 24.10
CA THR A 42 -1.28 1.30 24.96
C THR A 42 -1.78 -0.15 24.83
N GLY A 43 -0.90 -1.05 24.40
CA GLY A 43 -0.97 -2.47 24.76
C GLY A 43 -1.55 -3.44 23.73
N GLU A 44 -2.75 -3.20 23.18
CA GLU A 44 -3.47 -4.24 22.42
C GLU A 44 -3.55 -4.03 20.90
N GLN A 45 -3.15 -2.86 20.39
CA GLN A 45 -3.10 -2.61 18.95
C GLN A 45 -1.70 -2.85 18.34
N VAL A 46 -0.67 -2.85 19.18
CA VAL A 46 0.69 -3.27 18.80
C VAL A 46 0.73 -4.76 18.43
N SER A 47 -0.22 -5.56 18.94
CA SER A 47 -0.37 -6.98 18.60
C SER A 47 -1.14 -7.27 17.30
N LEU A 48 -1.71 -6.25 16.63
CA LEU A 48 -2.38 -6.45 15.33
C LEU A 48 -1.41 -6.54 14.16
N CYS A 49 -0.25 -5.91 14.27
CA CYS A 49 0.73 -5.86 13.19
C CYS A 49 1.71 -7.05 13.28
N PRO A 50 1.98 -7.77 12.16
CA PRO A 50 2.98 -8.84 12.15
C PRO A 50 4.39 -8.34 12.49
N GLU A 51 5.27 -9.26 12.91
CA GLU A 51 6.59 -8.98 13.50
C GLU A 51 7.48 -8.01 12.68
N ASN A 52 7.42 -8.08 11.34
CA ASN A 52 8.22 -7.24 10.43
C ASN A 52 7.43 -6.03 9.87
N SER A 53 6.46 -5.53 10.63
CA SER A 53 5.63 -4.40 10.23
C SER A 53 5.49 -3.36 11.34
N LEU A 54 5.24 -2.12 10.93
CA LEU A 54 5.08 -0.97 11.78
C LEU A 54 3.65 -0.47 11.66
N CYS A 55 3.06 -0.09 12.79
CA CYS A 55 1.77 0.59 12.78
C CYS A 55 1.94 1.99 12.19
N ALA A 56 1.04 2.36 11.27
CA ALA A 56 0.94 3.70 10.72
C ALA A 56 -0.54 4.13 10.65
N PRO A 57 -0.83 5.44 10.79
CA PRO A 57 -2.17 5.95 10.57
C PRO A 57 -2.57 5.78 9.08
N GLY A 58 -3.73 5.20 8.83
CA GLY A 58 -4.29 4.96 7.48
C GLY A 58 -5.44 5.88 7.11
N GLY A 59 -5.94 6.68 8.06
CA GLY A 59 -7.04 7.61 7.87
C GLY A 59 -7.89 7.71 9.14
N PRO A 60 -8.97 8.52 9.15
CA PRO A 60 -9.80 8.77 10.34
C PRO A 60 -10.38 7.48 10.91
N GLY A 61 -9.94 7.11 12.12
CA GLY A 61 -10.37 5.87 12.77
C GLY A 61 -9.80 4.59 12.14
N TYR A 62 -8.81 4.70 11.25
CA TYR A 62 -8.20 3.57 10.56
C TYR A 62 -6.68 3.54 10.77
N THR A 63 -6.19 2.39 11.24
CA THR A 63 -4.78 2.08 11.35
C THR A 63 -4.41 1.03 10.30
N GLN A 64 -3.20 1.16 9.76
CA GLN A 64 -2.64 0.22 8.78
C GLN A 64 -1.27 -0.26 9.25
N CYS A 65 -0.93 -1.49 8.88
CA CYS A 65 0.41 -2.04 9.12
C CYS A 65 1.23 -1.90 7.84
N ILE A 66 2.32 -1.14 7.90
CA ILE A 66 3.28 -0.98 6.80
C ILE A 66 4.51 -1.84 7.06
N CYS A 67 5.13 -2.39 6.02
CA CYS A 67 6.33 -3.19 6.23
C CYS A 67 7.50 -2.35 6.73
N ALA A 68 8.27 -2.91 7.66
CA ALA A 68 9.52 -2.33 8.10
C ALA A 68 10.50 -2.18 6.91
N PRO A 69 11.45 -1.24 6.98
CA PRO A 69 12.45 -1.06 5.92
C PRO A 69 13.16 -2.39 5.60
N GLY A 70 13.24 -2.73 4.32
CA GLY A 70 13.84 -3.99 3.85
C GLY A 70 12.86 -5.17 3.69
N PHE A 71 11.69 -5.10 4.33
CA PHE A 71 10.64 -6.13 4.22
C PHE A 71 9.56 -5.73 3.22
N LYS A 72 9.06 -6.72 2.47
CA LYS A 72 8.04 -6.58 1.43
C LYS A 72 7.12 -7.80 1.36
N GLY A 73 6.05 -7.68 0.57
CA GLY A 73 5.11 -8.76 0.28
C GLY A 73 4.02 -8.94 1.33
N TYR A 74 3.22 -10.00 1.16
CA TYR A 74 2.14 -10.33 2.10
C TYR A 74 2.73 -10.59 3.50
N LYS A 75 2.16 -9.93 4.52
CA LYS A 75 2.61 -9.99 5.92
C LYS A 75 4.10 -9.63 6.14
N CYS A 76 4.73 -8.90 5.20
CA CYS A 76 6.11 -8.43 5.33
C CYS A 76 7.13 -9.56 5.56
N MET A 77 6.89 -10.75 4.98
CA MET A 77 7.75 -11.92 5.18
C MET A 77 8.92 -12.01 4.18
N ARG A 78 8.92 -11.22 3.10
CA ARG A 78 10.01 -11.25 2.11
C ARG A 78 11.00 -10.15 2.39
N GLU A 79 12.27 -10.53 2.49
CA GLU A 79 13.37 -9.60 2.65
C GLU A 79 14.10 -9.38 1.33
N GLY A 80 14.58 -8.15 1.11
CA GLY A 80 15.36 -7.79 -0.07
C GLY A 80 14.51 -7.30 -1.25
N SER A 81 15.15 -7.22 -2.41
CA SER A 81 14.55 -6.71 -3.64
C SER A 81 14.22 -7.83 -4.60
N PHE A 82 13.12 -7.69 -5.34
CA PHE A 82 12.80 -8.62 -6.42
C PHE A 82 13.92 -8.57 -7.47
N PRO A 83 14.49 -9.72 -7.90
CA PRO A 83 15.63 -9.74 -8.83
C PRO A 83 15.15 -9.46 -10.26
N THR A 84 14.83 -8.20 -10.54
CA THR A 84 14.17 -7.75 -11.77
C THR A 84 14.97 -8.11 -13.02
N LEU A 85 16.29 -7.96 -12.97
CA LEU A 85 17.18 -8.26 -14.11
C LEU A 85 17.19 -9.75 -14.46
N LEU A 86 17.22 -10.64 -13.47
CA LEU A 86 17.18 -12.08 -13.72
C LEU A 86 15.82 -12.48 -14.31
N PHE A 87 14.74 -11.96 -13.75
CA PHE A 87 13.38 -12.24 -14.24
C PHE A 87 13.21 -11.82 -15.71
N PHE A 88 13.52 -10.56 -16.02
CA PHE A 88 13.39 -10.06 -17.39
C PHE A 88 14.41 -10.67 -18.34
N GLY A 89 15.62 -10.98 -17.88
CA GLY A 89 16.64 -11.66 -18.68
C GLY A 89 16.20 -13.05 -19.12
N VAL A 90 15.70 -13.86 -18.20
CA VAL A 90 15.17 -15.20 -18.53
C VAL A 90 13.95 -15.08 -19.44
N LEU A 91 13.00 -14.19 -19.12
CA LEU A 91 11.81 -13.96 -19.94
C LEU A 91 12.19 -13.58 -21.38
N ALA A 92 13.10 -12.63 -21.55
CA ALA A 92 13.56 -12.18 -22.86
C ALA A 92 14.28 -13.30 -23.62
N SER A 93 15.17 -14.04 -22.95
CA SER A 93 15.91 -15.16 -23.53
C SER A 93 14.99 -16.24 -24.09
N VAL A 94 14.00 -16.69 -23.29
CA VAL A 94 13.02 -17.70 -23.71
C VAL A 94 12.18 -17.17 -24.87
N THR A 95 11.71 -15.93 -24.79
CA THR A 95 10.90 -15.31 -25.84
C THR A 95 11.66 -15.19 -27.17
N LEU A 96 12.91 -14.74 -27.13
CA LEU A 96 13.76 -14.59 -28.32
C LEU A 96 14.08 -15.95 -28.92
N SER A 97 14.40 -16.94 -28.09
CA SER A 97 14.66 -18.32 -28.51
C SER A 97 13.45 -18.92 -29.24
N LEU A 98 12.26 -18.81 -28.65
CA LEU A 98 11.02 -19.29 -29.28
C LEU A 98 10.73 -18.54 -30.58
N SER A 99 10.94 -17.23 -30.62
CA SER A 99 10.73 -16.41 -31.82
C SER A 99 11.67 -16.83 -32.96
N ILE A 100 12.95 -17.09 -32.66
CA ILE A 100 13.93 -17.58 -33.63
C ILE A 100 13.58 -18.99 -34.11
N LEU A 101 13.22 -19.89 -33.20
CA LEU A 101 12.81 -21.26 -33.55
C LEU A 101 11.58 -21.26 -34.47
N LEU A 102 10.56 -20.47 -34.13
CA LEU A 102 9.37 -20.29 -34.95
C LEU A 102 9.73 -19.69 -36.31
N TRP A 103 10.56 -18.64 -36.34
CA TRP A 103 11.02 -18.05 -37.60
C TRP A 103 11.72 -19.06 -38.50
N CYS A 104 12.68 -19.83 -37.96
CA CYS A 104 13.45 -20.82 -38.71
C CYS A 104 12.56 -21.95 -39.24
N THR A 105 11.65 -22.47 -38.42
CA THR A 105 10.76 -23.57 -38.81
C THR A 105 9.69 -23.12 -39.80
N GLN A 106 9.05 -21.97 -39.57
CA GLN A 106 8.04 -21.39 -40.46
C GLN A 106 8.64 -20.95 -41.81
N ARG A 107 9.79 -20.26 -41.83
CA ARG A 107 10.45 -19.82 -43.08
C ARG A 107 10.96 -21.00 -43.91
N LYS A 108 11.44 -22.08 -43.30
CA LYS A 108 11.89 -23.27 -44.03
C LYS A 108 10.75 -23.98 -44.74
N LYS A 109 9.52 -23.93 -44.21
CA LYS A 109 8.34 -24.49 -44.91
C LYS A 109 7.91 -23.67 -46.13
N VAL A 110 8.20 -22.37 -46.17
CA VAL A 110 7.89 -21.50 -47.33
C VAL A 110 8.91 -21.64 -48.46
N LYS A 111 10.16 -22.05 -48.18
CA LYS A 111 11.22 -22.20 -49.21
C LYS A 111 11.29 -23.59 -49.87
N SER A 112 10.48 -24.56 -49.45
CA SER A 112 10.53 -25.95 -49.93
C SER A 112 9.36 -26.34 -50.84
N GLN A 113 8.59 -25.36 -51.36
CA GLN A 113 7.57 -25.56 -52.39
C GLN A 113 7.84 -24.65 -53.58
#